data_AF-A0A9P0FJ41-F1
#
_entry.id   AF-A0A9P0FJ41-F1
#
_cell.length_a   1.000
_cell.length_b   1.000
_cell.length_c   1.000
_cell.angle_alpha   90.00
_cell.angle_beta   90.00
_cell.angle_gamma   90.00
#
_symmetry.space_group_name_H-M   'P 1'
#
loop_
_entity.id
_entity.type
_entity.pdbx_description
1 polymer ?
#
loop_
_entity_poly.entity_id
_entity_poly.type
_entity_poly.pdbx_seq_one_letter_code
_entity_poly.pdbx_strand_id
1 'polypeptide(L)'
;MTQFAGDLEKLTKELEPLKSYDTLLSKYDIPLNHLDFDYIKKCTDGKELEKIYKILKSGEEGYYPDLTNTAEDRLAEVYPKSKLLRKKVQVQNQVDLDDNEKLSITTDLTVWLDSITKNNKELENRKSSRIEATTEIRKTKDAEPQDNKQENPKRISSTDYQTWDKFDPDTEILKIDLEEEKLKKEAQEREKKEKEKVKKKKTVKFNEYTTEAEAQFISEREKEKGNEFFKAKDYEEALMCYNNSIQCRKTAINLNNRAITHIKLEKFEKAVDDCDEVLILDPKNEKALLRKTEALRALKKYEEAYESVNNCIEINPNNQDAQDMANKLRGLCVVPTSKPTRMNITEISDDEFEALKAKNCKVVVSDKYSRKCSKKPTRMIVHDAVDDEDDD
;
A
#
# COMPACT_ATOMS: atom_id res chain seq x y z
N MET A 1 -59.26 -62.02 46.33
CA MET A 1 -58.30 -62.36 45.25
C MET A 1 -58.57 -61.53 43.98
N THR A 2 -59.82 -61.37 43.54
CA THR A 2 -60.18 -60.57 42.36
C THR A 2 -60.14 -59.04 42.58
N GLN A 3 -60.44 -58.55 43.79
CA GLN A 3 -60.33 -57.11 44.11
C GLN A 3 -58.87 -56.62 44.09
N PHE A 4 -57.97 -57.40 44.69
CA PHE A 4 -56.54 -57.07 44.78
C PHE A 4 -55.82 -57.05 43.42
N ALA A 5 -56.26 -57.89 42.48
CA ALA A 5 -55.71 -57.89 41.12
C ALA A 5 -56.16 -56.65 40.32
N GLY A 6 -57.42 -56.22 40.49
CA GLY A 6 -57.94 -55.01 39.83
C GLY A 6 -57.35 -53.71 40.38
N ASP A 7 -57.01 -53.68 41.67
CA ASP A 7 -56.36 -52.52 42.30
C ASP A 7 -54.89 -52.39 41.87
N LEU A 8 -54.19 -53.52 41.65
CA LEU A 8 -52.84 -53.53 41.08
C LEU A 8 -52.82 -53.06 39.61
N GLU A 9 -53.80 -53.46 38.81
CA GLU A 9 -53.91 -53.03 37.41
C GLU A 9 -54.23 -51.53 37.27
N LYS A 10 -55.02 -50.97 38.20
CA LYS A 10 -55.25 -49.51 38.29
C LYS A 10 -53.99 -48.74 38.70
N LEU A 11 -53.22 -49.24 39.67
CA LEU A 11 -51.95 -48.63 40.07
C LEU A 11 -50.91 -48.62 38.93
N THR A 12 -50.89 -49.65 38.09
CA THR A 12 -49.98 -49.68 36.92
C THR A 12 -50.42 -48.75 35.78
N LYS A 13 -51.71 -48.37 35.72
CA LYS A 13 -52.25 -47.42 34.73
C LYS A 13 -52.15 -45.95 35.15
N GLU A 14 -51.98 -45.67 36.45
CA GLU A 14 -51.77 -44.32 37.00
C GLU A 14 -50.29 -43.91 37.10
N LEU A 15 -49.36 -44.84 36.88
CA LEU A 15 -47.96 -44.50 36.63
C LEU A 15 -47.85 -43.95 35.20
N GLU A 16 -48.00 -42.63 35.06
CA GLU A 16 -47.54 -41.92 33.87
C GLU A 16 -46.11 -42.39 33.54
N PRO A 17 -45.79 -42.70 32.26
CA PRO A 17 -44.41 -43.02 31.90
C PRO A 17 -43.56 -41.82 32.32
N LEU A 18 -42.60 -42.05 33.23
CA LEU A 18 -41.63 -41.05 33.65
C LEU A 18 -41.13 -40.37 32.39
N LYS A 19 -41.44 -39.07 32.22
CA LYS A 19 -40.91 -38.26 31.12
C LYS A 19 -39.42 -38.56 31.04
N SER A 20 -38.97 -39.17 29.94
CA SER A 20 -37.55 -39.37 29.73
C SER A 20 -36.95 -37.99 29.71
N TYR A 21 -36.20 -37.63 30.75
CA TYR A 21 -35.45 -36.40 30.74
C TYR A 21 -34.42 -36.57 29.62
N ASP A 22 -34.58 -35.82 28.53
CA ASP A 22 -33.59 -35.81 27.46
C ASP A 22 -32.27 -35.34 28.06
N THR A 23 -31.34 -36.29 28.27
CA THR A 23 -30.02 -35.99 28.81
C THR A 23 -29.29 -35.03 27.87
N LEU A 24 -28.35 -34.24 28.38
CA LEU A 24 -27.49 -33.43 27.49
C LEU A 24 -26.77 -34.30 26.44
N LEU A 25 -26.55 -35.58 26.74
CA LEU A 25 -26.09 -36.60 25.80
C LEU A 25 -27.03 -36.76 24.60
N SER A 26 -28.33 -36.94 24.85
CA SER A 26 -29.37 -37.02 23.82
C SER A 26 -29.62 -35.70 23.11
N LYS A 27 -29.41 -34.56 23.78
CA LYS A 27 -29.60 -33.24 23.20
C LYS A 27 -28.51 -32.85 22.19
N TYR A 28 -27.29 -33.33 22.41
CA TYR A 28 -26.14 -33.01 21.56
C TYR A 28 -25.74 -34.13 20.59
N ASP A 29 -26.48 -35.24 20.60
CA ASP A 29 -26.24 -36.47 19.82
C ASP A 29 -24.82 -37.02 20.02
N ILE A 30 -24.35 -37.07 21.28
CA ILE A 30 -23.02 -37.58 21.61
C ILE A 30 -23.17 -38.98 22.19
N PRO A 31 -22.54 -40.02 21.61
CA PRO A 31 -22.54 -41.34 22.23
C PRO A 31 -21.68 -41.36 23.49
N LEU A 32 -22.07 -42.18 24.48
CA LEU A 32 -21.37 -42.30 25.77
C LEU A 32 -19.87 -42.64 25.60
N ASN A 33 -19.51 -43.37 24.56
CA ASN A 33 -18.13 -43.75 24.23
C ASN A 33 -17.21 -42.56 23.92
N HIS A 34 -17.77 -41.38 23.61
CA HIS A 34 -16.99 -40.17 23.38
C HIS A 34 -16.59 -39.47 24.68
N LEU A 35 -17.16 -39.87 25.83
CA LEU A 35 -16.76 -39.43 27.17
C LEU A 35 -15.62 -40.30 27.73
N ASP A 36 -14.59 -40.53 26.92
CA ASP A 36 -13.40 -41.30 27.28
C ASP A 36 -12.12 -40.48 27.06
N PHE A 37 -11.11 -40.72 27.90
CA PHE A 37 -9.82 -40.02 27.84
C PHE A 37 -9.14 -40.19 26.49
N ASP A 38 -9.20 -41.38 25.93
CA ASP A 38 -8.56 -41.69 24.64
C ASP A 38 -9.26 -40.99 23.47
N TYR A 39 -10.58 -40.87 23.54
CA TYR A 39 -11.35 -40.16 22.53
C TYR A 39 -11.08 -38.65 22.60
N ILE A 40 -11.16 -38.06 23.79
CA ILE A 40 -10.93 -36.62 24.01
C ILE A 40 -9.54 -36.21 23.52
N LYS A 41 -8.49 -36.98 23.84
CA LYS A 41 -7.12 -36.70 23.37
C LYS A 41 -6.99 -36.74 21.85
N LYS A 42 -7.68 -37.68 21.19
CA LYS A 42 -7.63 -37.84 19.72
C LYS A 42 -8.54 -36.87 18.97
N CYS A 43 -9.51 -36.27 19.65
CA CYS A 43 -10.48 -35.36 19.02
C CYS A 43 -9.79 -34.12 18.44
N THR A 44 -10.16 -33.78 17.20
CA THR A 44 -9.70 -32.59 16.47
C THR A 44 -10.83 -31.59 16.21
N ASP A 45 -12.10 -31.98 16.42
CA ASP A 45 -13.24 -31.08 16.25
C ASP A 45 -13.49 -30.27 17.53
N GLY A 46 -13.19 -28.97 17.46
CA GLY A 46 -13.41 -28.05 18.57
C GLY A 46 -14.88 -27.91 18.99
N LYS A 47 -15.85 -28.10 18.09
CA LYS A 47 -17.28 -27.96 18.43
C LYS A 47 -17.83 -29.17 19.18
N GLU A 48 -17.39 -30.37 18.80
CA GLU A 48 -17.69 -31.59 19.55
C GLU A 48 -17.07 -31.51 20.96
N LEU A 49 -15.83 -31.03 21.05
CA LEU A 49 -15.14 -30.90 22.32
C LEU A 49 -15.78 -29.85 23.25
N GLU A 50 -16.31 -28.74 22.70
CA GLU A 50 -17.13 -27.79 23.47
C GLU A 50 -18.41 -28.43 24.05
N LYS A 51 -19.08 -29.31 23.28
CA LYS A 51 -20.27 -30.02 23.75
C LYS A 51 -19.92 -31.03 24.84
N ILE A 52 -18.85 -31.82 24.65
CA ILE A 52 -18.33 -32.77 25.64
C ILE A 52 -17.97 -32.04 26.95
N TYR A 53 -17.23 -30.92 26.86
CA TYR A 53 -16.88 -30.13 28.05
C TYR A 53 -18.12 -29.54 28.74
N LYS A 54 -19.16 -29.10 28.00
CA LYS A 54 -20.44 -28.66 28.60
C LYS A 54 -21.15 -29.78 29.36
N ILE A 55 -21.21 -30.98 28.78
CA ILE A 55 -21.82 -32.16 29.42
C ILE A 55 -21.05 -32.49 30.71
N LEU A 56 -19.73 -32.61 30.63
CA LEU A 56 -18.90 -32.95 31.80
C LEU A 56 -18.98 -31.87 32.89
N LYS A 57 -19.03 -30.58 32.53
CA LYS A 57 -19.18 -29.47 33.48
C LYS A 57 -20.57 -29.38 34.11
N SER A 58 -21.61 -29.89 33.44
CA SER A 58 -22.97 -29.90 33.97
C SER A 58 -23.16 -30.88 35.13
N GLY A 59 -22.35 -31.95 35.17
CA GLY A 59 -22.42 -33.00 36.18
C GLY A 59 -23.62 -33.96 36.01
N GLU A 60 -24.38 -33.89 34.91
CA GLU A 60 -25.55 -34.75 34.67
C GLU A 60 -25.21 -36.24 34.61
N GLU A 61 -24.10 -36.60 33.97
CA GLU A 61 -23.64 -37.99 33.82
C GLU A 61 -22.73 -38.45 34.99
N GLY A 62 -22.51 -37.57 35.98
CA GLY A 62 -21.58 -37.78 37.08
C GLY A 62 -20.45 -36.75 37.15
N TYR A 63 -19.80 -36.67 38.31
CA TYR A 63 -18.71 -35.72 38.56
C TYR A 63 -17.34 -36.36 38.32
N TYR A 64 -16.70 -35.99 37.21
CA TYR A 64 -15.41 -36.53 36.78
C TYR A 64 -14.36 -35.41 36.59
N PRO A 65 -13.67 -34.96 37.67
CA PRO A 65 -12.81 -33.78 37.64
C PRO A 65 -11.60 -33.94 36.70
N ASP A 66 -11.01 -35.13 36.64
CA ASP A 66 -9.85 -35.39 35.77
C ASP A 66 -10.26 -35.39 34.29
N LEU A 67 -11.42 -35.98 33.97
CA LEU A 67 -11.96 -36.00 32.63
C LEU A 67 -12.38 -34.59 32.17
N THR A 68 -12.98 -33.78 33.06
CA THR A 68 -13.30 -32.37 32.78
C THR A 68 -12.05 -31.55 32.48
N ASN A 69 -10.96 -31.75 33.26
CA ASN A 69 -9.72 -31.00 33.07
C ASN A 69 -9.05 -31.39 31.76
N THR A 70 -8.98 -32.69 31.44
CA THR A 70 -8.41 -33.14 30.15
C THR A 70 -9.20 -32.62 28.95
N ALA A 71 -10.52 -32.50 29.06
CA ALA A 71 -11.36 -31.87 28.03
C ALA A 71 -11.11 -30.35 27.94
N GLU A 72 -10.91 -29.66 29.06
CA GLU A 72 -10.58 -28.22 29.10
C GLU A 72 -9.23 -27.94 28.44
N ASP A 73 -8.20 -28.69 28.82
CA ASP A 73 -6.83 -28.54 28.30
C ASP A 73 -6.80 -28.80 26.79
N ARG A 74 -7.45 -29.89 26.35
CA ARG A 74 -7.54 -30.22 24.93
C ARG A 74 -8.33 -29.17 24.15
N LEU A 75 -9.37 -28.59 24.74
CA LEU A 75 -10.14 -27.51 24.13
C LEU A 75 -9.32 -26.22 24.02
N ALA A 76 -8.44 -25.94 24.98
CA ALA A 76 -7.52 -24.81 24.92
C ALA A 76 -6.49 -24.97 23.80
N GLU A 77 -5.99 -26.19 23.55
CA GLU A 77 -5.07 -26.49 22.44
C GLU A 77 -5.74 -26.34 21.06
N VAL A 78 -6.92 -26.93 20.88
CA VAL A 78 -7.58 -27.01 19.56
C VAL A 78 -8.38 -25.75 19.25
N TYR A 79 -9.04 -25.15 20.25
CA TYR A 79 -9.94 -24.01 20.06
C TYR A 79 -9.86 -22.98 21.22
N PRO A 80 -8.77 -22.20 21.29
CA PRO A 80 -8.50 -21.28 22.41
C PRO A 80 -9.48 -20.10 22.50
N LYS A 81 -10.22 -19.79 21.43
CA LYS A 81 -11.21 -18.69 21.40
C LYS A 81 -12.59 -19.08 21.93
N SER A 82 -12.76 -20.33 22.39
CA SER A 82 -14.04 -20.82 22.89
C SER A 82 -14.58 -19.96 24.02
N LYS A 83 -15.91 -19.79 24.08
CA LYS A 83 -16.55 -19.01 25.15
C LYS A 83 -16.43 -19.70 26.51
N LEU A 84 -16.29 -21.03 26.50
CA LEU A 84 -16.28 -21.87 27.69
C LEU A 84 -14.99 -21.74 28.50
N LEU A 85 -13.87 -21.41 27.84
CA LEU A 85 -12.57 -21.16 28.46
C LEU A 85 -12.45 -19.76 29.09
N ARG A 86 -13.43 -18.86 28.85
CA ARG A 86 -13.39 -17.51 29.42
C ARG A 86 -13.61 -17.57 30.92
N LYS A 87 -12.58 -17.25 31.69
CA LYS A 87 -12.67 -17.04 33.14
C LYS A 87 -13.14 -15.61 33.40
N LYS A 88 -14.00 -15.41 34.40
CA LYS A 88 -14.45 -14.08 34.81
C LYS A 88 -13.26 -13.36 35.46
N VAL A 89 -12.59 -12.49 34.70
CA VAL A 89 -11.55 -11.61 35.24
C VAL A 89 -12.26 -10.43 35.91
N GLN A 90 -11.87 -10.11 37.15
CA GLN A 90 -12.36 -8.92 37.83
C GLN A 90 -11.74 -7.68 37.18
N VAL A 91 -12.48 -6.57 37.12
CA VAL A 91 -11.94 -5.30 36.62
C VAL A 91 -10.82 -4.88 37.55
N GLN A 92 -9.60 -4.76 37.01
CA GLN A 92 -8.44 -4.30 37.77
C GLN A 92 -8.64 -2.82 38.13
N ASN A 93 -8.52 -2.50 39.42
CA ASN A 93 -8.50 -1.13 39.89
C ASN A 93 -7.06 -0.61 39.92
N GLN A 94 -6.89 0.70 40.12
CA GLN A 94 -5.58 1.33 40.24
C GLN A 94 -4.67 0.65 41.28
N VAL A 95 -5.25 0.09 42.36
CA VAL A 95 -4.50 -0.59 43.43
C VAL A 95 -3.95 -1.95 42.97
N ASP A 96 -4.57 -2.57 41.98
CA ASP A 96 -4.24 -3.93 41.51
C ASP A 96 -3.16 -3.93 40.41
N LEU A 97 -2.79 -2.76 39.88
CA LEU A 97 -1.77 -2.59 38.86
C LEU A 97 -0.37 -2.55 39.47
N ASP A 98 0.62 -3.14 38.79
CA ASP A 98 2.02 -3.01 39.19
C ASP A 98 2.50 -1.56 39.08
N ASP A 99 3.48 -1.18 39.90
CA ASP A 99 3.99 0.19 39.90
C ASP A 99 4.63 0.58 38.56
N ASN A 100 5.20 -0.38 37.82
CA ASN A 100 5.70 -0.16 36.46
C ASN A 100 4.57 0.08 35.45
N GLU A 101 3.48 -0.67 35.55
CA GLU A 101 2.32 -0.52 34.67
C GLU A 101 1.62 0.80 34.93
N LYS A 102 1.46 1.17 36.21
CA LYS A 102 0.98 2.50 36.61
C LYS A 102 1.87 3.59 36.02
N LEU A 103 3.19 3.45 36.12
CA LEU A 103 4.13 4.41 35.57
C LEU A 103 3.93 4.56 34.06
N SER A 104 3.90 3.45 33.31
CA SER A 104 3.67 3.46 31.85
C SER A 104 2.35 4.13 31.47
N ILE A 105 1.27 3.81 32.17
CA ILE A 105 -0.05 4.40 31.90
C ILE A 105 -0.01 5.90 32.19
N THR A 106 0.57 6.30 33.32
CA THR A 106 0.68 7.73 33.66
C THR A 106 1.57 8.48 32.70
N THR A 107 2.68 7.90 32.24
CA THR A 107 3.56 8.54 31.24
C THR A 107 2.83 8.73 29.92
N ASP A 108 2.09 7.72 29.45
CA ASP A 108 1.34 7.81 28.21
C ASP A 108 0.24 8.89 28.29
N LEU A 109 -0.46 8.95 29.43
CA LEU A 109 -1.44 10.00 29.69
C LEU A 109 -0.80 11.39 29.73
N THR A 110 0.37 11.54 30.36
CA THR A 110 1.07 12.84 30.38
C THR A 110 1.55 13.27 29.00
N VAL A 111 2.10 12.34 28.21
CA VAL A 111 2.53 12.61 26.83
C VAL A 111 1.35 13.05 25.98
N TRP A 112 0.21 12.39 26.15
CA TRP A 112 -1.03 12.75 25.44
C TRP A 112 -1.55 14.13 25.87
N LEU A 113 -1.56 14.43 27.17
CA LEU A 113 -1.97 15.74 27.69
C LEU A 113 -1.05 16.86 27.18
N ASP A 114 0.26 16.64 27.16
CA ASP A 114 1.24 17.59 26.63
C ASP A 114 1.04 17.83 25.13
N SER A 115 0.78 16.76 24.37
CA SER A 115 0.44 16.87 22.93
C SER A 115 -0.81 17.72 22.72
N ILE A 116 -1.87 17.49 23.49
CA ILE A 116 -3.13 18.23 23.36
C ILE A 116 -3.00 19.68 23.79
N THR A 117 -2.33 19.94 24.91
CA THR A 117 -2.14 21.31 25.39
C THR A 117 -1.31 22.12 24.42
N LYS A 118 -0.29 21.54 23.80
CA LYS A 118 0.48 22.16 22.72
C LYS A 118 -0.41 22.46 21.51
N ASN A 119 -1.18 21.49 21.03
CA ASN A 119 -2.10 21.67 19.90
C ASN A 119 -3.14 22.77 20.18
N ASN A 120 -3.73 22.79 21.37
CA ASN A 120 -4.71 23.81 21.76
C ASN A 120 -4.08 25.20 21.86
N LYS A 121 -2.87 25.31 22.43
CA LYS A 121 -2.14 26.59 22.50
C LYS A 121 -1.79 27.12 21.10
N GLU A 122 -1.43 26.24 20.17
CA GLU A 122 -1.24 26.58 18.77
C GLU A 122 -2.54 27.08 18.12
N LEU A 123 -3.69 26.46 18.41
CA LEU A 123 -5.00 26.91 17.92
C LEU A 123 -5.42 28.27 18.48
N GLU A 124 -5.19 28.55 19.76
CA GLU A 124 -5.53 29.84 20.37
C GLU A 124 -4.63 30.97 19.83
N ASN A 125 -3.34 30.72 19.61
CA ASN A 125 -2.44 31.67 18.97
C ASN A 125 -2.82 31.99 17.51
N ARG A 126 -3.60 31.12 16.85
CA ARG A 126 -4.17 31.37 15.51
C ARG A 126 -5.40 32.27 15.54
N LYS A 127 -6.18 32.27 16.63
CA LYS A 127 -7.37 33.13 16.74
C LYS A 127 -7.00 34.61 16.86
N SER A 128 -5.87 34.93 17.47
CA SER A 128 -5.37 36.32 17.59
C SER A 128 -4.74 36.87 16.31
N SER A 129 -4.42 36.02 15.33
CA SER A 129 -3.85 36.40 14.03
C SER A 129 -4.83 36.29 12.85
N ARG A 130 -6.11 36.03 13.13
CA ARG A 130 -7.13 35.90 12.10
C ARG A 130 -7.48 37.27 11.51
N ILE A 131 -6.88 37.58 10.36
CA ILE A 131 -7.52 38.45 9.37
C ILE A 131 -8.87 37.81 9.06
N GLU A 132 -9.96 38.54 9.28
CA GLU A 132 -11.31 38.12 9.00
C GLU A 132 -11.43 37.74 7.52
N ALA A 133 -11.23 36.46 7.22
CA ALA A 133 -11.65 35.88 5.96
C ALA A 133 -13.18 35.83 6.00
N THR A 134 -13.79 36.97 5.68
CA THR A 134 -15.14 37.02 5.13
C THR A 134 -15.07 36.17 3.88
N THR A 135 -15.45 34.90 4.00
CA THR A 135 -15.71 34.10 2.81
C THR A 135 -16.86 34.82 2.13
N GLU A 136 -16.58 35.43 0.98
CA GLU A 136 -17.62 35.92 0.10
C GLU A 136 -18.42 34.69 -0.33
N ILE A 137 -19.47 34.40 0.43
CA ILE A 137 -20.58 33.56 0.02
C ILE A 137 -20.91 34.04 -1.37
N ARG A 138 -20.88 33.11 -2.32
CA ARG A 138 -21.19 33.35 -3.73
C ARG A 138 -22.57 33.99 -3.80
N LYS A 139 -22.63 35.32 -3.77
CA LYS A 139 -23.80 36.05 -4.23
C LYS A 139 -23.91 35.66 -5.68
N THR A 140 -24.99 34.97 -6.04
CA THR A 140 -25.43 34.95 -7.41
C THR A 140 -25.50 36.42 -7.79
N LYS A 141 -24.55 36.89 -8.63
CA LYS A 141 -24.84 38.07 -9.42
C LYS A 141 -26.05 37.64 -10.24
N ASP A 142 -27.22 38.05 -9.79
CA ASP A 142 -28.37 38.15 -10.66
C ASP A 142 -27.83 38.78 -11.93
N ALA A 143 -27.99 38.05 -13.04
CA ALA A 143 -27.57 38.54 -14.33
C ALA A 143 -28.32 39.85 -14.55
N GLU A 144 -27.65 40.98 -14.30
CA GLU A 144 -28.09 42.24 -14.86
C GLU A 144 -28.23 41.98 -16.36
N PRO A 145 -29.42 42.22 -16.94
CA PRO A 145 -29.59 42.14 -18.37
C PRO A 145 -28.60 43.13 -18.95
N GLN A 146 -27.52 42.63 -19.55
CA GLN A 146 -26.75 43.44 -20.48
C GLN A 146 -27.71 43.70 -21.63
N ASP A 147 -28.34 44.88 -21.60
CA ASP A 147 -29.02 45.51 -22.72
C ASP A 147 -27.97 45.79 -23.82
N ASN A 148 -27.41 44.74 -24.39
CA ASN A 148 -26.87 44.82 -25.74
C ASN A 148 -28.09 44.82 -26.65
N LYS A 149 -28.58 46.04 -26.94
CA LYS A 149 -29.34 46.31 -28.16
C LYS A 149 -28.44 45.94 -29.34
N GLN A 150 -28.39 44.65 -29.68
CA GLN A 150 -28.13 44.26 -31.06
C GLN A 150 -29.33 44.78 -31.84
N GLU A 151 -29.14 45.88 -32.56
CA GLU A 151 -30.09 46.33 -33.56
C GLU A 151 -30.31 45.16 -34.51
N ASN A 152 -31.47 44.49 -34.42
CA ASN A 152 -31.87 43.54 -35.44
C ASN A 152 -31.80 44.29 -36.77
N PRO A 153 -31.06 43.78 -37.78
CA PRO A 153 -30.92 44.48 -39.04
C PRO A 153 -32.31 44.74 -39.59
N LYS A 154 -32.60 46.02 -39.87
CA LYS A 154 -33.93 46.45 -40.31
C LYS A 154 -34.29 45.68 -41.57
N ARG A 155 -35.28 44.79 -41.46
CA ARG A 155 -35.81 44.00 -42.57
C ARG A 155 -36.21 44.95 -43.69
N ILE A 156 -35.61 44.76 -44.88
CA ILE A 156 -35.97 45.52 -46.07
C ILE A 156 -37.47 45.27 -46.36
N SER A 157 -38.25 46.34 -46.53
CA SER A 157 -39.69 46.24 -46.80
C SER A 157 -39.93 45.58 -48.16
N SER A 158 -40.97 44.75 -48.28
CA SER A 158 -41.30 44.07 -49.54
C SER A 158 -41.75 45.02 -50.66
N THR A 159 -42.08 46.27 -50.32
CA THR A 159 -42.50 47.29 -51.27
C THR A 159 -41.37 48.19 -51.78
N ASP A 160 -40.14 48.04 -51.26
CA ASP A 160 -39.04 48.96 -51.54
C ASP A 160 -38.06 48.39 -52.59
N TYR A 161 -38.51 48.33 -53.85
CA TYR A 161 -37.75 47.69 -54.93
C TYR A 161 -36.38 48.32 -55.20
N GLN A 162 -36.18 49.62 -54.89
CA GLN A 162 -34.88 50.29 -55.07
C GLN A 162 -33.79 49.79 -54.12
N THR A 163 -34.17 49.27 -52.96
CA THR A 163 -33.22 48.69 -52.00
C THR A 163 -33.00 47.20 -52.25
N TRP A 164 -34.01 46.49 -52.76
CA TRP A 164 -33.86 45.11 -53.24
C TRP A 164 -32.91 44.98 -54.43
N ASP A 165 -32.95 45.91 -55.39
CA ASP A 165 -32.10 45.88 -56.58
C ASP A 165 -30.60 46.10 -56.28
N LYS A 166 -30.30 46.68 -55.12
CA LYS A 166 -28.93 46.91 -54.62
C LYS A 166 -28.45 45.82 -53.66
N PHE A 167 -29.31 44.87 -53.32
CA PHE A 167 -29.01 43.81 -52.35
C PHE A 167 -28.30 42.65 -53.05
N ASP A 168 -27.04 42.41 -52.69
CA ASP A 168 -26.25 41.30 -53.21
C ASP A 168 -26.26 40.14 -52.20
N PRO A 169 -27.05 39.07 -52.44
CA PRO A 169 -27.22 37.98 -51.51
C PRO A 169 -25.93 37.21 -51.23
N ASP A 170 -25.03 37.12 -52.22
CA ASP A 170 -23.77 36.38 -52.07
C ASP A 170 -22.83 37.10 -51.09
N THR A 171 -22.85 38.43 -51.10
CA THR A 171 -22.05 39.24 -50.16
C THR A 171 -22.56 39.17 -48.72
N GLU A 172 -23.87 39.05 -48.53
CA GLU A 172 -24.44 38.92 -47.19
C GLU A 172 -24.27 37.52 -46.61
N ILE A 173 -24.35 36.47 -47.44
CA ILE A 173 -24.02 35.10 -47.02
C ILE A 173 -22.56 35.05 -46.53
N LEU A 174 -21.63 35.65 -47.27
CA LEU A 174 -20.22 35.72 -46.85
C LEU A 174 -20.03 36.47 -45.52
N LYS A 175 -20.81 37.53 -45.27
CA LYS A 175 -20.77 38.24 -43.97
C LYS A 175 -21.30 37.37 -42.84
N ILE A 176 -22.38 36.63 -43.06
CA ILE A 176 -22.96 35.69 -42.08
C ILE A 176 -21.94 34.60 -41.74
N ASP A 177 -21.30 33.99 -42.75
CA ASP A 177 -20.30 32.94 -42.55
C ASP A 177 -19.08 33.44 -41.77
N LEU A 178 -18.58 34.65 -42.10
CA LEU A 178 -17.49 35.32 -41.39
C LEU A 178 -17.84 35.65 -39.93
N GLU A 179 -19.08 36.06 -39.66
CA GLU A 179 -19.57 36.33 -38.31
C GLU A 179 -19.72 35.05 -37.50
N GLU A 180 -20.24 33.97 -38.10
CA GLU A 180 -20.35 32.67 -37.44
C GLU A 180 -18.96 32.11 -37.08
N GLU A 181 -17.97 32.26 -37.96
CA GLU A 181 -16.60 31.84 -37.69
C GLU A 181 -15.96 32.66 -36.54
N LYS A 182 -16.21 33.98 -36.48
CA LYS A 182 -15.77 34.82 -35.37
C LYS A 182 -16.40 34.40 -34.05
N LEU A 183 -17.72 34.16 -34.03
CA LEU A 183 -18.43 33.72 -32.83
C LEU A 183 -17.91 32.36 -32.34
N LYS A 184 -17.63 31.42 -33.26
CA LYS A 184 -17.01 30.13 -32.93
C LYS A 184 -15.61 30.32 -32.32
N LYS A 185 -14.78 31.19 -32.88
CA LYS A 185 -13.45 31.50 -32.33
C LYS A 185 -13.54 32.13 -30.94
N GLU A 186 -14.44 33.09 -30.73
CA GLU A 186 -14.67 33.71 -29.42
C GLU A 186 -15.22 32.73 -28.38
N ALA A 187 -16.11 31.81 -28.77
CA ALA A 187 -16.61 30.76 -27.89
C ALA A 187 -15.49 29.80 -27.45
N GLN A 188 -14.65 29.35 -28.40
CA GLN A 188 -13.48 28.54 -28.08
C GLN A 188 -12.49 29.27 -27.17
N GLU A 189 -12.27 30.57 -27.38
CA GLU A 189 -11.39 31.36 -26.54
C GLU A 189 -11.95 31.56 -25.13
N ARG A 190 -13.27 31.74 -24.99
CA ARG A 190 -13.95 31.78 -23.68
C ARG A 190 -13.83 30.45 -22.94
N GLU A 191 -14.04 29.32 -23.62
CA GLU A 191 -13.89 27.99 -23.04
C GLU A 191 -12.45 27.72 -22.59
N LYS A 192 -11.45 28.13 -23.40
CA LYS A 192 -10.02 28.07 -23.01
C LYS A 192 -9.74 28.91 -21.77
N LYS A 193 -10.22 30.16 -21.73
CA LYS A 193 -10.07 31.07 -20.57
C LYS A 193 -10.75 30.51 -19.31
N GLU A 194 -11.89 29.84 -19.45
CA GLU A 194 -12.60 29.22 -18.34
C GLU A 194 -11.85 28.00 -17.81
N LYS A 195 -11.38 27.11 -18.69
CA LYS A 195 -10.52 25.97 -18.33
C LYS A 195 -9.23 26.44 -17.63
N GLU A 196 -8.61 27.52 -18.09
CA GLU A 196 -7.47 28.13 -17.41
C GLU A 196 -7.81 28.71 -16.03
N LYS A 197 -8.95 29.39 -15.88
CA LYS A 197 -9.42 29.90 -14.58
C LYS A 197 -9.68 28.75 -13.61
N VAL A 198 -10.25 27.64 -14.06
CA VAL A 198 -10.46 26.43 -13.25
C VAL A 198 -9.12 25.81 -12.85
N LYS A 199 -8.16 25.69 -13.77
CA LYS A 199 -6.79 25.21 -13.46
C LYS A 199 -6.09 26.10 -12.41
N LYS A 200 -6.17 27.43 -12.55
CA LYS A 200 -5.62 28.40 -11.58
C LYS A 200 -6.33 28.36 -10.21
N LYS A 201 -7.61 27.97 -10.15
CA LYS A 201 -8.34 27.76 -8.89
C LYS A 201 -8.03 26.42 -8.23
N LYS A 202 -7.68 25.39 -9.00
CA LYS A 202 -7.30 24.05 -8.49
C LYS A 202 -5.92 24.04 -7.82
N THR A 203 -5.02 24.96 -8.17
CA THR A 203 -3.76 25.16 -7.43
C THR A 203 -4.07 25.84 -6.11
N VAL A 204 -4.27 25.05 -5.07
CA VAL A 204 -4.44 25.54 -3.71
C VAL A 204 -3.12 26.22 -3.31
N LYS A 205 -3.13 27.55 -3.14
CA LYS A 205 -2.02 28.24 -2.47
C LYS A 205 -2.06 27.82 -1.01
N PHE A 206 -1.24 26.86 -0.64
CA PHE A 206 -1.15 26.43 0.74
C PHE A 206 -0.42 27.52 1.53
N ASN A 207 -1.16 28.21 2.41
CA ASN A 207 -0.57 29.21 3.30
C ASN A 207 0.42 28.51 4.23
N GLU A 208 1.57 29.13 4.39
CA GLU A 208 2.78 28.70 5.11
C GLU A 208 2.60 28.51 6.64
N TYR A 209 1.35 28.39 7.12
CA TYR A 209 0.98 28.41 8.53
C TYR A 209 -0.08 27.36 8.88
N THR A 210 0.05 26.10 8.47
CA THR A 210 -0.74 24.98 9.07
C THR A 210 0.09 24.26 10.13
N THR A 211 -0.54 23.93 11.26
CA THR A 211 0.11 23.11 12.30
C THR A 211 0.47 21.76 11.69
N GLU A 212 1.54 21.10 12.16
CA GLU A 212 1.99 19.83 11.58
C GLU A 212 0.88 18.77 11.53
N ALA A 213 0.00 18.75 12.54
CA ALA A 213 -1.21 17.91 12.55
C ALA A 213 -2.25 18.30 11.48
N GLU A 214 -2.46 19.60 11.24
CA GLU A 214 -3.36 20.08 10.17
C GLU A 214 -2.78 19.76 8.79
N ALA A 215 -1.46 19.95 8.61
CA ALA A 215 -0.75 19.62 7.38
C ALA A 215 -0.80 18.11 7.11
N GLN A 216 -0.65 17.28 8.15
CA GLN A 216 -0.83 15.84 8.06
C GLN A 216 -2.25 15.49 7.64
N PHE A 217 -3.26 16.04 8.31
CA PHE A 217 -4.67 15.77 8.00
C PHE A 217 -5.02 16.15 6.55
N ILE A 218 -4.59 17.33 6.10
CA ILE A 218 -4.85 17.78 4.72
C ILE A 218 -4.07 16.93 3.72
N SER A 219 -2.81 16.60 4.01
CA SER A 219 -1.98 15.72 3.17
C SER A 219 -2.63 14.34 3.00
N GLU A 220 -3.11 13.74 4.09
CA GLU A 220 -3.78 12.44 4.12
C GLU A 220 -5.07 12.46 3.28
N ARG A 221 -5.89 13.51 3.45
CA ARG A 221 -7.12 13.71 2.70
C ARG A 221 -6.88 13.90 1.20
N GLU A 222 -5.90 14.71 0.81
CA GLU A 222 -5.56 14.90 -0.61
C GLU A 222 -4.95 13.63 -1.22
N LYS A 223 -4.17 12.86 -0.45
CA LYS A 223 -3.67 11.53 -0.84
C LYS A 223 -4.84 10.56 -1.10
N GLU A 224 -5.84 10.53 -0.22
CA GLU A 224 -7.02 9.68 -0.38
C GLU A 224 -7.83 10.04 -1.64
N LYS A 225 -8.08 11.33 -1.87
CA LYS A 225 -8.69 11.80 -3.13
C LYS A 225 -7.87 11.39 -4.35
N GLY A 226 -6.54 11.53 -4.28
CA GLY A 226 -5.65 11.06 -5.35
C GLY A 226 -5.80 9.57 -5.63
N ASN A 227 -5.96 8.75 -4.58
CA ASN A 227 -6.20 7.30 -4.73
C ASN A 227 -7.56 7.00 -5.39
N GLU A 228 -8.59 7.79 -5.11
CA GLU A 228 -9.90 7.67 -5.77
C GLU A 228 -9.79 7.97 -7.27
N PHE A 229 -9.14 9.08 -7.65
CA PHE A 229 -8.90 9.42 -9.05
C PHE A 229 -8.01 8.38 -9.75
N PHE A 230 -7.00 7.84 -9.06
CA PHE A 230 -6.16 6.78 -9.61
C PHE A 230 -6.95 5.50 -9.89
N LYS A 231 -7.89 5.13 -9.00
CA LYS A 231 -8.82 4.01 -9.23
C LYS A 231 -9.78 4.29 -10.40
N ALA A 232 -10.21 5.54 -10.56
CA ALA A 232 -11.01 5.99 -11.70
C ALA A 232 -10.22 6.06 -13.02
N LYS A 233 -8.90 5.85 -12.99
CA LYS A 233 -7.95 6.00 -14.11
C LYS A 233 -7.77 7.44 -14.62
N ASP A 234 -8.25 8.42 -13.87
CA ASP A 234 -8.02 9.83 -14.13
C ASP A 234 -6.66 10.24 -13.54
N TYR A 235 -5.59 9.90 -14.27
CA TYR A 235 -4.22 10.03 -13.77
C TYR A 235 -3.75 11.50 -13.66
N GLU A 236 -4.27 12.41 -14.49
CA GLU A 236 -3.92 13.84 -14.42
C GLU A 236 -4.46 14.50 -13.15
N GLU A 237 -5.73 14.26 -12.81
CA GLU A 237 -6.34 14.70 -11.56
C GLU A 237 -5.67 14.06 -10.34
N ALA A 238 -5.38 12.75 -10.40
CA ALA A 238 -4.66 12.05 -9.34
C ALA A 238 -3.30 12.70 -9.06
N LEU A 239 -2.54 13.02 -10.11
CA LEU A 239 -1.24 13.69 -10.01
C LEU A 239 -1.36 15.07 -9.35
N MET A 240 -2.41 15.84 -9.66
CA MET A 240 -2.66 17.13 -9.00
C MET A 240 -2.95 16.96 -7.50
N CYS A 241 -3.76 15.98 -7.12
CA CYS A 241 -4.04 15.66 -5.72
C CYS A 241 -2.78 15.22 -4.96
N TYR A 242 -1.95 14.35 -5.56
CA TYR A 242 -0.68 13.94 -4.94
C TYR A 242 0.31 15.10 -4.81
N ASN A 243 0.38 16.00 -5.81
CA ASN A 243 1.19 17.21 -5.70
C ASN A 243 0.74 18.11 -4.55
N ASN A 244 -0.57 18.34 -4.40
CA ASN A 244 -1.11 19.10 -3.27
C ASN A 244 -0.79 18.41 -1.93
N SER A 245 -0.89 17.08 -1.88
CA SER A 245 -0.54 16.29 -0.69
C SER A 245 0.93 16.43 -0.29
N ILE A 246 1.84 16.41 -1.28
CA ILE A 246 3.29 16.57 -1.09
C ILE A 246 3.66 18.00 -0.68
N GLN A 247 2.99 19.02 -1.23
CA GLN A 247 3.16 20.40 -0.82
C GLN A 247 2.81 20.61 0.66
N CYS A 248 1.83 19.87 1.19
CA CYS A 248 1.48 19.91 2.61
C CYS A 248 2.50 19.13 3.45
N ARG A 249 2.77 17.87 3.06
CA ARG A 249 3.73 17.01 3.75
C ARG A 249 4.34 16.01 2.78
N LYS A 250 5.67 16.06 2.65
CA LYS A 250 6.45 15.08 1.89
C LYS A 250 6.57 13.80 2.71
N THR A 251 5.96 12.72 2.22
CA THR A 251 6.08 11.38 2.82
C THR A 251 6.45 10.38 1.73
N ALA A 252 7.16 9.31 2.12
CA ALA A 252 7.53 8.23 1.20
C ALA A 252 6.32 7.65 0.47
N ILE A 253 5.17 7.53 1.15
CA ILE A 253 3.92 7.01 0.57
C ILE A 253 3.38 7.94 -0.52
N ASN A 254 3.33 9.26 -0.25
CA ASN A 254 2.80 10.24 -1.21
C ASN A 254 3.64 10.29 -2.48
N LEU A 255 4.98 10.29 -2.34
CA LEU A 255 5.92 10.24 -3.47
C LEU A 255 5.79 8.93 -4.25
N ASN A 256 5.68 7.80 -3.55
CA ASN A 256 5.44 6.51 -4.19
C ASN A 256 4.17 6.52 -5.05
N ASN A 257 3.07 7.05 -4.51
CA ASN A 257 1.81 7.16 -5.24
C ASN A 257 1.92 8.10 -6.45
N ARG A 258 2.66 9.21 -6.31
CA ARG A 258 2.95 10.10 -7.45
C ARG A 258 3.83 9.40 -8.51
N ALA A 259 4.85 8.66 -8.12
CA ALA A 259 5.73 7.92 -9.04
C ALA A 259 4.94 6.94 -9.92
N ILE A 260 4.02 6.16 -9.35
CA ILE A 260 3.18 5.25 -10.15
C ILE A 260 2.22 6.02 -11.06
N THR A 261 1.72 7.20 -10.66
CA THR A 261 0.92 8.04 -11.56
C THR A 261 1.75 8.57 -12.73
N HIS A 262 3.01 8.91 -12.49
CA HIS A 262 3.94 9.32 -13.54
C HIS A 262 4.21 8.19 -14.53
N ILE A 263 4.41 6.95 -14.05
CA ILE A 263 4.54 5.76 -14.90
C ILE A 263 3.29 5.56 -15.76
N LYS A 264 2.09 5.70 -15.19
CA LYS A 264 0.83 5.58 -15.94
C LYS A 264 0.61 6.69 -16.96
N LEU A 265 1.19 7.86 -16.73
CA LEU A 265 1.20 9.00 -17.67
C LEU A 265 2.41 8.97 -18.62
N GLU A 266 3.19 7.90 -18.64
CA GLU A 266 4.41 7.73 -19.46
C GLU A 266 5.49 8.80 -19.22
N LYS A 267 5.46 9.46 -18.05
CA LYS A 267 6.44 10.45 -17.62
C LYS A 267 7.53 9.77 -16.78
N PHE A 268 8.30 8.89 -17.43
CA PHE A 268 9.22 7.99 -16.72
C PHE A 268 10.37 8.70 -16.00
N GLU A 269 10.93 9.77 -16.54
CA GLU A 269 12.01 10.53 -15.88
C GLU A 269 11.57 11.06 -14.51
N LYS A 270 10.40 11.70 -14.45
CA LYS A 270 9.83 12.20 -13.18
C LYS A 270 9.49 11.10 -12.20
N ALA A 271 9.12 9.92 -12.71
CA ALA A 271 8.88 8.76 -11.85
C ALA A 271 10.18 8.25 -11.21
N VAL A 272 11.30 8.29 -11.93
CA VAL A 272 12.62 7.95 -11.38
C VAL A 272 13.01 8.96 -10.29
N ASP A 273 12.87 10.26 -10.55
CA ASP A 273 13.15 11.31 -9.57
C ASP A 273 12.34 11.09 -8.27
N ASP A 274 11.04 10.84 -8.40
CA ASP A 274 10.18 10.55 -7.25
C ASP A 274 10.60 9.29 -6.48
N CYS A 275 11.01 8.24 -7.20
CA CYS A 275 11.48 7.01 -6.56
C CYS A 275 12.81 7.24 -5.83
N ASP A 276 13.73 8.02 -6.41
CA ASP A 276 14.99 8.38 -5.76
C ASP A 276 14.76 9.20 -4.49
N GLU A 277 13.82 10.15 -4.52
CA GLU A 277 13.41 10.86 -3.31
C GLU A 277 12.82 9.94 -2.24
N VAL A 278 12.06 8.89 -2.64
CA VAL A 278 11.58 7.88 -1.69
C VAL A 278 12.74 7.09 -1.09
N LEU A 279 13.73 6.69 -1.90
CA LEU A 279 14.87 5.91 -1.43
C LEU A 279 15.79 6.71 -0.51
N ILE A 280 15.83 8.04 -0.63
CA ILE A 280 16.50 8.92 0.34
C ILE A 280 15.77 8.89 1.70
N LEU A 281 14.44 8.85 1.70
CA LEU A 281 13.63 8.82 2.92
C LEU A 281 13.55 7.41 3.56
N ASP A 282 13.46 6.39 2.72
CA ASP A 282 13.33 4.98 3.08
C ASP A 282 14.13 4.12 2.09
N PRO A 283 15.43 3.86 2.40
CA PRO A 283 16.31 3.10 1.52
C PRO A 283 15.87 1.66 1.28
N LYS A 284 15.01 1.10 2.14
CA LYS A 284 14.55 -0.30 2.07
C LYS A 284 13.17 -0.43 1.41
N ASN A 285 12.70 0.61 0.74
CA ASN A 285 11.38 0.62 0.13
C ASN A 285 11.34 -0.23 -1.15
N GLU A 286 10.92 -1.50 -1.02
CA GLU A 286 10.78 -2.43 -2.16
C GLU A 286 9.91 -1.87 -3.30
N LYS A 287 8.80 -1.18 -2.96
CA LYS A 287 7.88 -0.62 -3.96
C LYS A 287 8.53 0.48 -4.78
N ALA A 288 9.37 1.32 -4.16
CA ALA A 288 10.09 2.38 -4.86
C ALA A 288 11.13 1.79 -5.82
N LEU A 289 11.88 0.77 -5.39
CA LEU A 289 12.85 0.08 -6.26
C LEU A 289 12.18 -0.57 -7.47
N LEU A 290 11.08 -1.29 -7.29
CA LEU A 290 10.35 -1.91 -8.40
C LEU A 290 9.81 -0.87 -9.39
N ARG A 291 9.27 0.24 -8.88
CA ARG A 291 8.76 1.34 -9.73
C ARG A 291 9.88 2.07 -10.46
N LYS A 292 11.02 2.29 -9.80
CA LYS A 292 12.23 2.84 -10.41
C LYS A 292 12.70 1.94 -11.55
N THR A 293 12.79 0.62 -11.31
CA THR A 293 13.15 -0.36 -12.34
C THR A 293 12.17 -0.34 -13.52
N GLU A 294 10.86 -0.27 -13.26
CA GLU A 294 9.85 -0.19 -14.33
C GLU A 294 10.03 1.07 -15.18
N ALA A 295 10.26 2.22 -14.54
CA ALA A 295 10.49 3.49 -15.22
C ALA A 295 11.81 3.51 -16.02
N LEU A 296 12.91 3.02 -15.44
CA LEU A 296 14.22 2.91 -16.11
C LEU A 296 14.19 1.96 -17.30
N ARG A 297 13.48 0.83 -17.16
CA ARG A 297 13.25 -0.11 -18.26
C ARG A 297 12.50 0.56 -19.41
N ALA A 298 11.49 1.38 -19.12
CA ALA A 298 10.76 2.13 -20.14
C ALA A 298 11.64 3.21 -20.81
N LEU A 299 12.59 3.80 -20.07
CA LEU A 299 13.63 4.69 -20.60
C LEU A 299 14.77 3.97 -21.34
N LYS A 300 14.72 2.63 -21.46
CA LYS A 300 15.77 1.78 -22.05
C LYS A 300 17.13 1.83 -21.34
N LYS A 301 17.15 2.27 -20.09
CA LYS A 301 18.34 2.25 -19.22
C LYS A 301 18.41 0.93 -18.48
N TYR A 302 18.73 -0.15 -19.21
CA TYR A 302 18.61 -1.51 -18.68
C TYR A 302 19.62 -1.85 -17.57
N GLU A 303 20.83 -1.29 -17.63
CA GLU A 303 21.87 -1.49 -16.61
C GLU A 303 21.44 -0.93 -15.24
N GLU A 304 21.08 0.36 -15.20
CA GLU A 304 20.56 1.02 -13.98
C GLU A 304 19.29 0.33 -13.45
N ALA A 305 18.43 -0.16 -14.36
CA ALA A 305 17.22 -0.90 -14.00
C ALA A 305 17.56 -2.25 -13.33
N TYR A 306 18.56 -2.97 -13.86
CA TYR A 306 19.00 -4.25 -13.32
C TYR A 306 19.63 -4.10 -11.94
N GLU A 307 20.46 -3.08 -11.73
CA GLU A 307 21.00 -2.74 -10.40
C GLU A 307 19.87 -2.44 -9.40
N SER A 308 18.92 -1.60 -9.79
CA SER A 308 17.78 -1.25 -8.93
C SER A 308 16.94 -2.46 -8.52
N VAL A 309 16.76 -3.43 -9.43
CA VAL A 309 16.00 -4.65 -9.14
C VAL A 309 16.80 -5.66 -8.31
N ASN A 310 18.12 -5.74 -8.49
CA ASN A 310 18.99 -6.56 -7.64
C ASN A 310 18.98 -6.05 -6.21
N ASN A 311 19.04 -4.73 -6.00
CA ASN A 311 18.89 -4.14 -4.66
C ASN A 311 17.55 -4.53 -4.02
N CYS A 312 16.47 -4.63 -4.81
CA CYS A 312 15.17 -5.10 -4.32
C CYS A 312 15.21 -6.58 -3.91
N ILE A 313 15.91 -7.43 -4.67
CA ILE A 313 16.09 -8.86 -4.37
C ILE A 313 16.98 -9.06 -3.14
N GLU A 314 18.01 -8.23 -2.94
CA GLU A 314 18.85 -8.26 -1.74
C GLU A 314 18.05 -7.92 -0.48
N ILE A 315 17.11 -6.96 -0.57
CA ILE A 315 16.21 -6.62 0.55
C ILE A 315 15.21 -7.75 0.81
N ASN A 316 14.57 -8.27 -0.25
CA ASN A 316 13.58 -9.33 -0.15
C ASN A 316 13.75 -10.36 -1.27
N PRO A 317 14.47 -11.47 -1.00
CA PRO A 317 14.72 -12.51 -2.00
C PRO A 317 13.47 -13.24 -2.47
N ASN A 318 12.38 -13.23 -1.70
CA ASN A 318 11.16 -13.98 -2.01
C ASN A 318 10.13 -13.14 -2.82
N ASN A 319 10.49 -11.94 -3.25
CA ASN A 319 9.62 -11.09 -4.04
C ASN A 319 9.60 -11.58 -5.51
N GLN A 320 8.52 -12.28 -5.89
CA GLN A 320 8.36 -12.86 -7.24
C GLN A 320 8.39 -11.79 -8.34
N ASP A 321 7.79 -10.62 -8.12
CA ASP A 321 7.75 -9.54 -9.10
C ASP A 321 9.17 -9.02 -9.41
N ALA A 322 10.01 -8.92 -8.37
CA ALA A 322 11.40 -8.51 -8.50
C ALA A 322 12.22 -9.53 -9.31
N GLN A 323 12.05 -10.83 -9.02
CA GLN A 323 12.72 -11.91 -9.75
C GLN A 323 12.31 -11.96 -11.22
N ASP A 324 11.00 -11.85 -11.50
CA ASP A 324 10.45 -11.84 -12.86
C ASP A 324 10.98 -10.64 -13.65
N MET A 325 11.08 -9.48 -13.02
CA MET A 325 11.62 -8.28 -13.63
C MET A 325 13.14 -8.40 -13.87
N ALA A 326 13.90 -8.99 -12.96
CA ALA A 326 15.32 -9.30 -13.13
C ALA A 326 15.58 -10.24 -14.30
N ASN A 327 14.78 -11.29 -14.44
CA ASN A 327 14.90 -12.25 -15.54
C ASN A 327 14.61 -11.58 -16.90
N LYS A 328 13.59 -10.72 -16.97
CA LYS A 328 13.28 -9.93 -18.17
C LYS A 328 14.43 -8.98 -18.55
N LEU A 329 15.02 -8.31 -17.56
CA LEU A 329 16.12 -7.37 -17.76
C LEU A 329 17.43 -8.08 -18.14
N ARG A 330 17.69 -9.27 -17.58
CA ARG A 330 18.89 -10.06 -17.91
C ARG A 330 19.01 -10.37 -19.40
N GLY A 331 17.88 -10.61 -20.08
CA GLY A 331 17.86 -10.84 -21.53
C GLY A 331 18.04 -9.57 -22.37
N LEU A 332 17.82 -8.38 -21.79
CA LEU A 332 17.93 -7.07 -22.46
C LEU A 332 19.27 -6.38 -22.18
N CYS A 333 19.89 -6.69 -21.03
CA CYS A 333 21.25 -6.27 -20.70
C CYS A 333 22.25 -7.09 -21.54
N VAL A 334 22.60 -6.56 -22.72
CA VAL A 334 23.83 -6.98 -23.39
C VAL A 334 24.97 -6.31 -22.63
N VAL A 335 25.45 -6.97 -21.56
CA VAL A 335 26.81 -6.69 -21.10
C VAL A 335 27.72 -6.92 -22.30
N PRO A 336 28.54 -5.94 -22.74
CA PRO A 336 29.65 -6.25 -23.61
C PRO A 336 30.52 -7.21 -22.82
N THR A 337 30.37 -8.51 -23.07
CA THR A 337 31.23 -9.52 -22.50
C THR A 337 32.63 -9.10 -22.88
N SER A 338 33.46 -8.68 -21.92
CA SER A 338 34.88 -8.47 -22.20
C SER A 338 35.36 -9.76 -22.86
N LYS A 339 35.99 -9.66 -24.03
CA LYS A 339 36.51 -10.83 -24.74
C LYS A 339 37.27 -11.69 -23.73
N PRO A 340 37.10 -13.03 -23.72
CA PRO A 340 37.82 -13.87 -22.78
C PRO A 340 39.33 -13.69 -22.99
N THR A 341 39.98 -12.95 -22.10
CA THR A 341 41.43 -12.73 -22.15
C THR A 341 42.11 -14.08 -21.87
N ARG A 342 42.86 -14.58 -22.84
CA ARG A 342 43.61 -15.84 -22.71
C ARG A 342 44.81 -15.61 -21.80
N MET A 343 44.68 -16.00 -20.54
CA MET A 343 45.79 -15.97 -19.59
C MET A 343 46.88 -16.98 -19.98
N ASN A 344 48.10 -16.53 -20.23
CA ASN A 344 49.27 -17.40 -20.41
C ASN A 344 49.92 -17.66 -19.05
N ILE A 345 50.08 -18.94 -18.69
CA ILE A 345 50.75 -19.36 -17.45
C ILE A 345 52.16 -19.80 -17.82
N THR A 346 53.17 -19.12 -17.27
CA THR A 346 54.59 -19.48 -17.39
C THR A 346 55.16 -19.79 -16.01
N GLU A 347 56.00 -20.82 -15.91
CA GLU A 347 56.72 -21.15 -14.68
C GLU A 347 57.94 -20.22 -14.55
N ILE A 348 58.03 -19.49 -13.45
CA ILE A 348 59.08 -18.49 -13.21
C ILE A 348 59.83 -18.87 -11.93
N SER A 349 61.14 -18.62 -11.89
CA SER A 349 61.97 -18.89 -10.70
C SER A 349 61.69 -17.90 -9.55
N ASP A 350 61.97 -18.29 -8.31
CA ASP A 350 61.68 -17.47 -7.11
C ASP A 350 62.40 -16.10 -7.14
N ASP A 351 63.58 -16.03 -7.77
CA ASP A 351 64.37 -14.80 -7.90
C ASP A 351 63.73 -13.82 -8.92
N GLU A 352 63.15 -14.34 -10.00
CA GLU A 352 62.43 -13.56 -11.01
C GLU A 352 61.06 -13.09 -10.49
N PHE A 353 60.43 -13.84 -9.57
CA PHE A 353 59.17 -13.45 -8.92
C PHE A 353 59.32 -12.16 -8.08
N GLU A 354 60.38 -12.05 -7.28
CA GLU A 354 60.65 -10.85 -6.47
C GLU A 354 60.96 -9.63 -7.37
N ALA A 355 61.66 -9.83 -8.49
CA ALA A 355 61.93 -8.78 -9.46
C ALA A 355 60.65 -8.26 -10.15
N LEU A 356 59.67 -9.13 -10.42
CA LEU A 356 58.39 -8.76 -11.03
C LEU A 356 57.45 -8.05 -10.05
N LYS A 357 57.49 -8.44 -8.77
CA LYS A 357 56.75 -7.77 -7.69
C LYS A 357 57.21 -6.32 -7.49
N ALA A 358 58.51 -6.05 -7.65
CA ALA A 358 59.08 -4.70 -7.58
C ALA A 358 58.63 -3.78 -8.73
N LYS A 359 58.11 -4.34 -9.84
CA LYS A 359 57.65 -3.58 -11.02
C LYS A 359 56.14 -3.26 -11.02
N ASN A 360 55.43 -3.48 -9.89
CA ASN A 360 53.99 -3.20 -9.74
C ASN A 360 53.07 -3.92 -10.74
N CYS A 361 53.47 -5.10 -11.26
CA CYS A 361 52.57 -5.94 -12.04
C CYS A 361 51.55 -6.66 -11.14
N LYS A 362 50.30 -6.78 -11.59
CA LYS A 362 49.22 -7.45 -10.84
C LYS A 362 49.45 -8.97 -10.84
N VAL A 363 49.98 -9.51 -9.75
CA VAL A 363 50.30 -10.94 -9.61
C VAL A 363 49.26 -11.63 -8.72
N VAL A 364 48.49 -12.56 -9.29
CA VAL A 364 47.56 -13.42 -8.54
C VAL A 364 48.22 -14.78 -8.30
N VAL A 365 48.50 -15.10 -7.04
CA VAL A 365 49.14 -16.37 -6.65
C VAL A 365 48.07 -17.39 -6.26
N SER A 366 48.11 -18.60 -6.85
CA SER A 366 47.26 -19.71 -6.41
C SER A 366 48.11 -20.91 -5.98
N ASP A 367 48.07 -21.24 -4.68
CA ASP A 367 48.79 -22.38 -4.11
C ASP A 367 47.92 -23.64 -4.19
N LYS A 368 47.97 -24.38 -5.30
CA LYS A 368 47.37 -25.72 -5.37
C LYS A 368 48.39 -26.76 -4.90
N TYR A 369 48.24 -27.21 -3.65
CA TYR A 369 49.00 -28.33 -3.10
C TYR A 369 48.64 -29.65 -3.79
N SER A 370 49.44 -30.06 -4.79
CA SER A 370 49.45 -31.44 -5.28
C SER A 370 50.25 -32.31 -4.32
N ARG A 371 49.57 -33.16 -3.55
CA ARG A 371 50.20 -34.17 -2.70
C ARG A 371 50.80 -35.26 -3.59
N LYS A 372 52.06 -35.10 -3.99
CA LYS A 372 53.08 -36.15 -4.29
C LYS A 372 54.17 -35.56 -5.19
N CYS A 373 55.21 -34.98 -4.58
CA CYS A 373 56.61 -35.00 -5.07
C CYS A 373 57.48 -34.13 -4.16
N SER A 374 58.64 -34.65 -3.75
CA SER A 374 59.58 -34.04 -2.81
C SER A 374 60.49 -32.99 -3.46
N LYS A 375 59.92 -31.96 -4.07
CA LYS A 375 60.67 -30.79 -4.57
C LYS A 375 59.95 -29.50 -4.14
N LYS A 376 60.74 -28.46 -3.87
CA LYS A 376 60.38 -27.17 -3.24
C LYS A 376 59.05 -26.56 -3.77
N PRO A 377 58.31 -25.79 -2.95
CA PRO A 377 57.05 -25.17 -3.37
C PRO A 377 57.29 -24.24 -4.56
N THR A 378 56.53 -24.41 -5.64
CA THR A 378 56.56 -23.58 -6.85
C THR A 378 55.31 -22.70 -6.89
N ARG A 379 55.50 -21.40 -7.17
CA ARG A 379 54.42 -20.41 -7.30
C ARG A 379 54.10 -20.14 -8.76
N MET A 380 52.82 -20.05 -9.09
CA MET A 380 52.33 -19.69 -10.43
C MET A 380 51.94 -18.20 -10.45
N ILE A 381 52.34 -17.48 -11.50
CA ILE A 381 51.90 -16.11 -11.80
C ILE A 381 51.00 -16.15 -13.03
N VAL A 382 49.99 -15.29 -13.05
CA VAL A 382 49.17 -15.02 -14.24
C VAL A 382 49.48 -13.60 -14.71
N HIS A 383 49.88 -13.43 -15.97
CA HIS A 383 50.08 -12.13 -16.60
C HIS A 383 48.88 -11.79 -17.51
N ASP A 384 48.37 -10.57 -17.42
CA ASP A 384 47.47 -10.01 -18.43
C ASP A 384 48.25 -9.84 -19.74
N ALA A 385 47.71 -10.34 -20.85
CA ALA A 385 48.24 -10.05 -22.17
C ALA A 385 48.03 -8.55 -22.45
N VAL A 386 49.12 -7.80 -22.58
CA VAL A 386 49.09 -6.46 -23.15
C VAL A 386 48.85 -6.68 -24.64
N ASP A 387 47.73 -6.17 -25.15
CA ASP A 387 47.50 -6.07 -26.59
C ASP A 387 48.59 -5.14 -27.14
N ASP A 388 49.52 -5.69 -27.91
CA ASP A 388 50.42 -4.90 -28.75
C ASP A 388 49.53 -4.16 -29.76
N GLU A 389 49.40 -2.83 -29.60
CA GLU A 389 48.92 -1.98 -30.67
C GLU A 389 49.97 -2.03 -31.78
N ASP A 390 49.66 -2.77 -32.85
CA ASP A 390 50.38 -2.70 -34.12
C ASP A 390 50.23 -1.26 -34.68
N ASP A 391 51.28 -0.46 -34.52
CA ASP A 391 51.57 0.71 -35.34
C ASP A 391 51.89 0.22 -36.77
N ASP A 392 50.98 0.47 -37.71
CA ASP A 392 51.27 0.72 -39.15
C ASP A 392 50.11 1.47 -39.85
#